data_AF-A0A1B6H3N4-F1
#
_entry.id   AF-A0A1B6H3N4-F1
#
_cell.length_a   1.000
_cell.length_b   1.000
_cell.length_c   1.000
_cell.angle_alpha   90.00
_cell.angle_beta   90.00
_cell.angle_gamma   90.00
#
_symmetry.space_group_name_H-M   'P 1'
#
loop_
_entity.id
_entity.type
_entity.pdbx_description
1 polymer ?
#
loop_
_entity_poly.entity_id
_entity_poly.type
_entity_poly.pdbx_seq_one_letter_code
_entity_poly.pdbx_strand_id
1 'polypeptide(L)'
;MGCGVTCVDNLLTRSFYKLGVQIGHTPGYFLIIPILLTLLCITGYQQIHYQMDPEYLFSPEKGPGKMERQIVETYFKMNYTSRFNPTRITRPGRFGRVIVIPKHGNNMLSVEVWKELRILDGIIKNATIVYGEENTEYTYEDICARWVDHCFENDILNLDYIMEEVVNKTLNLTFPIMFNPVTWDAHTFPVYFGGTVTNDDGIIISVPSLQLAYFVNADTKNQDARGAVWEEAFLAAVGAAEDSGMFQYISTARFASRTLDIELEKNTQGVVPYFGSTFVVMAVFSVLTCMMADWVRSKPLLGLLGNVSAAMATIAGFGLAMYCGIDFIGINLVSPLLMCSIGIDDTFVMLAAWRRTPVTMSVPERMGHTMSDAAVSITITSITDMVSLWIGMLSPFPSIQIFCLYSSFAVGLIFVWHITFFAACMVLAGYAESNNRHSLMCIKVKPVSMSDKKNCLYRLFCSGGINPKDPDNPRDNPENGMMVFFRDSVAWCVNQWP
;
A
#
# COMPACT_ATOMS: atom_id res chain seq x y z
N MET A 1 0.71 -3.95 45.76
CA MET A 1 0.43 -2.92 44.73
C MET A 1 -0.79 -3.30 43.86
N GLY A 2 -1.92 -3.73 44.45
CA GLY A 2 -3.05 -4.30 43.70
C GLY A 2 -4.38 -3.52 43.74
N CYS A 3 -4.46 -2.39 44.46
CA CYS A 3 -5.72 -1.66 44.65
C CYS A 3 -6.02 -0.66 43.51
N GLY A 4 -4.99 -0.22 42.77
CA GLY A 4 -5.16 0.74 41.68
C GLY A 4 -5.73 0.11 40.40
N VAL A 5 -5.23 -1.07 40.03
CA VAL A 5 -5.64 -1.78 38.79
C VAL A 5 -7.11 -2.21 38.87
N THR A 6 -7.54 -2.73 40.02
CA THR A 6 -8.95 -3.10 40.25
C THR A 6 -9.88 -1.88 40.26
N CYS A 7 -9.41 -0.70 40.65
CA CYS A 7 -10.22 0.53 40.60
C CYS A 7 -10.50 0.97 39.16
N VAL A 8 -9.47 0.94 38.30
CA VAL A 8 -9.60 1.30 36.87
C VAL A 8 -10.50 0.31 36.15
N ASP A 9 -10.29 -0.99 36.37
CA ASP A 9 -11.10 -2.04 35.77
C ASP A 9 -12.58 -1.93 36.18
N ASN A 10 -12.85 -1.72 37.46
CA ASN A 10 -14.22 -1.51 37.95
C ASN A 10 -14.87 -0.23 37.40
N LEU A 11 -14.09 0.84 37.21
CA LEU A 11 -14.57 2.10 36.63
C LEU A 11 -14.96 1.89 35.16
N LEU A 12 -14.08 1.27 34.36
CA LEU A 12 -14.32 0.98 32.95
C LEU A 12 -15.52 0.05 32.78
N THR A 13 -15.55 -1.05 33.53
CA THR A 13 -16.65 -2.02 33.55
C THR A 13 -17.99 -1.34 33.84
N ARG A 14 -18.06 -0.48 34.87
CA ARG A 14 -19.28 0.27 35.20
C ARG A 14 -19.66 1.30 34.14
N SER A 15 -18.69 1.94 33.51
CA SER A 15 -18.91 2.95 32.49
C SER A 15 -19.45 2.32 31.20
N PHE A 16 -18.82 1.23 30.75
CA PHE A 16 -19.26 0.46 29.58
C PHE A 16 -20.59 -0.24 29.84
N TYR A 17 -20.86 -0.71 31.06
CA TYR A 17 -22.18 -1.22 31.42
C TYR A 17 -23.28 -0.16 31.22
N LYS A 18 -23.08 1.05 31.77
CA LYS A 18 -24.04 2.16 31.61
C LYS A 18 -24.23 2.54 30.15
N LEU A 19 -23.13 2.60 29.39
CA LEU A 19 -23.18 2.89 27.96
C LEU A 19 -23.98 1.82 27.20
N GLY A 20 -23.75 0.54 27.49
CA GLY A 20 -24.49 -0.57 26.87
C GLY A 20 -25.98 -0.56 27.17
N VAL A 21 -26.36 -0.26 28.43
CA VAL A 21 -27.77 -0.08 28.81
C VAL A 21 -28.40 1.10 28.07
N GLN A 22 -27.69 2.23 27.96
CA GLN A 22 -28.17 3.40 27.23
C GLN A 22 -28.36 3.12 25.73
N ILE A 23 -27.41 2.45 25.08
CA ILE A 23 -27.53 2.01 23.69
C ILE A 23 -28.71 1.04 23.54
N GLY A 24 -28.92 0.16 24.52
CA GLY A 24 -30.05 -0.76 24.60
C GLY A 24 -31.42 -0.09 24.56
N HIS A 25 -31.58 1.05 25.25
CA HIS A 25 -32.82 1.82 25.27
C HIS A 25 -33.01 2.67 24.02
N THR A 26 -31.95 3.30 23.51
CA THR A 26 -32.04 4.25 22.40
C THR A 26 -31.00 3.96 21.30
N PRO A 27 -31.12 2.86 20.55
CA PRO A 27 -30.11 2.47 19.55
C PRO A 27 -30.08 3.41 18.32
N GLY A 28 -31.18 4.09 18.01
CA GLY A 28 -31.29 4.92 16.79
C GLY A 28 -30.24 6.04 16.70
N TYR A 29 -29.97 6.75 17.81
CA TYR A 29 -28.96 7.82 17.82
C TYR A 29 -27.55 7.29 17.55
N PHE A 30 -27.20 6.15 18.14
CA PHE A 30 -25.90 5.51 17.99
C PHE A 30 -25.68 4.86 16.61
N LEU A 31 -26.73 4.74 15.79
CA LEU A 31 -26.61 4.33 14.38
C LEU A 31 -26.47 5.54 13.46
N ILE A 32 -27.33 6.55 13.64
CA ILE A 32 -27.41 7.69 12.72
C ILE A 32 -26.19 8.60 12.85
N ILE A 33 -25.73 8.87 14.08
CA ILE A 33 -24.62 9.80 14.31
C ILE A 33 -23.32 9.31 13.65
N PRO A 34 -22.87 8.04 13.85
CA PRO A 34 -21.69 7.53 13.16
C PRO A 34 -21.82 7.57 11.64
N ILE A 35 -22.99 7.23 11.06
CA ILE A 35 -23.19 7.32 9.60
C ILE A 35 -23.00 8.76 9.11
N LEU A 36 -23.63 9.73 9.77
CA LEU A 36 -23.50 11.14 9.38
C LEU A 36 -22.08 11.67 9.54
N LEU A 37 -21.37 11.27 10.60
CA LEU A 37 -19.98 11.67 10.82
C LEU A 37 -19.08 11.05 9.75
N THR A 38 -19.29 9.78 9.39
CA THR A 38 -18.57 9.14 8.27
C THR A 38 -18.80 9.89 6.96
N LEU A 39 -20.05 10.25 6.64
CA LEU A 39 -20.37 11.03 5.44
C LEU A 39 -19.70 12.41 5.43
N LEU A 40 -19.60 13.06 6.60
CA LEU A 40 -18.87 14.32 6.74
C LEU A 40 -17.37 14.09 6.53
N CYS A 41 -16.76 13.10 7.15
CA CYS A 41 -15.33 12.82 6.97
C CYS A 41 -14.98 12.42 5.53
N ILE A 42 -15.87 11.72 4.81
CA ILE A 42 -15.67 11.37 3.39
C ILE A 42 -15.38 12.59 2.52
N THR A 43 -15.95 13.75 2.85
CA THR A 43 -15.69 14.97 2.07
C THR A 43 -14.20 15.41 2.10
N GLY A 44 -13.41 14.93 3.07
CA GLY A 44 -11.97 15.15 3.14
C GLY A 44 -11.18 14.56 1.96
N TYR A 45 -11.73 13.55 1.28
CA TYR A 45 -11.12 12.98 0.08
C TYR A 45 -11.00 13.99 -1.08
N GLN A 46 -11.74 15.10 -1.04
CA GLN A 46 -11.59 16.19 -2.01
C GLN A 46 -10.25 16.92 -1.91
N GLN A 47 -9.59 16.85 -0.76
CA GLN A 47 -8.30 17.50 -0.49
C GLN A 47 -7.11 16.53 -0.60
N ILE A 48 -7.27 15.43 -1.33
CA ILE A 48 -6.22 14.44 -1.48
C ILE A 48 -5.00 15.03 -2.22
N HIS A 49 -3.85 15.03 -1.55
CA HIS A 49 -2.57 15.36 -2.13
C HIS A 49 -1.73 14.08 -2.25
N TYR A 50 -1.42 13.66 -3.47
CA TYR A 50 -0.73 12.39 -3.73
C TYR A 50 0.77 12.58 -3.86
N GLN A 51 1.55 11.87 -3.04
CA GLN A 51 3.01 11.94 -3.03
C GLN A 51 3.61 10.61 -3.50
N MET A 52 4.39 10.65 -4.58
CA MET A 52 5.04 9.46 -5.19
C MET A 52 6.57 9.48 -5.15
N ASP A 53 7.18 10.59 -4.75
CA ASP A 53 8.65 10.74 -4.80
C ASP A 53 9.34 9.78 -3.82
N PRO A 54 10.09 8.77 -4.32
CA PRO A 54 10.75 7.78 -3.48
C PRO A 54 11.89 8.38 -2.68
N GLU A 55 12.56 9.42 -3.18
CA GLU A 55 13.61 10.09 -2.43
C GLU A 55 13.01 10.72 -1.17
N TYR A 56 11.87 11.40 -1.29
CA TYR A 56 11.15 11.93 -0.14
C TYR A 56 10.67 10.81 0.79
N LEU A 57 9.99 9.79 0.25
CA LEU A 57 9.31 8.76 1.02
C LEU A 57 10.24 7.80 1.76
N PHE A 58 11.39 7.47 1.18
CA PHE A 58 12.31 6.44 1.70
C PHE A 58 13.63 7.00 2.25
N SER A 59 13.83 8.32 2.28
CA SER A 59 15.00 8.93 2.94
C SER A 59 14.63 9.66 4.24
N PRO A 60 15.48 9.58 5.29
CA PRO A 60 15.25 10.29 6.54
C PRO A 60 15.03 11.79 6.34
N GLU A 61 14.00 12.41 6.95
CA GLU A 61 13.75 13.86 6.80
C GLU A 61 14.91 14.72 7.29
N LYS A 62 15.46 14.37 8.46
CA LYS A 62 16.56 15.08 9.13
C LYS A 62 17.90 14.35 8.98
N GLY A 63 18.08 13.62 7.88
CA GLY A 63 19.33 12.92 7.60
C GLY A 63 20.50 13.88 7.35
N PRO A 64 21.73 13.56 7.81
CA PRO A 64 22.91 14.39 7.57
C PRO A 64 23.15 14.64 6.08
N GLY A 65 22.90 13.64 5.22
CA GLY A 65 23.03 13.79 3.77
C GLY A 65 22.12 14.85 3.15
N LYS A 66 20.92 15.11 3.72
CA LYS A 66 20.05 16.20 3.24
C LYS A 66 20.62 17.58 3.61
N MET A 67 21.19 17.71 4.81
CA MET A 67 21.84 18.94 5.27
C MET A 67 23.12 19.22 4.48
N GLU A 68 23.98 18.22 4.31
CA GLU A 68 25.20 18.32 3.49
C GLU A 68 24.87 18.69 2.05
N ARG A 69 23.86 18.05 1.46
CA ARG A 69 23.38 18.40 0.12
C ARG A 69 22.92 19.85 0.04
N GLN A 70 22.16 20.34 1.02
CA GLN A 70 21.69 21.73 1.02
C GLN A 70 22.86 22.73 1.07
N ILE A 71 23.91 22.41 1.82
CA ILE A 71 25.15 23.21 1.85
C ILE A 71 25.81 23.20 0.46
N VAL A 72 25.99 22.03 -0.15
CA VAL A 72 26.58 21.92 -1.50
C VAL A 72 25.74 22.68 -2.53
N GLU A 73 24.42 22.57 -2.51
CA GLU A 73 23.51 23.27 -3.43
C GLU A 73 23.55 24.80 -3.26
N THR A 74 23.89 25.29 -2.07
CA THR A 74 24.03 26.73 -1.80
C THR A 74 25.29 27.30 -2.46
N TYR A 75 26.41 26.56 -2.44
CA TYR A 75 27.70 27.03 -3.00
C TYR A 75 27.92 26.61 -4.46
N PHE A 76 27.43 25.43 -4.84
CA PHE A 76 27.68 24.77 -6.12
C PHE A 76 26.36 24.46 -6.84
N LYS A 77 25.51 25.47 -6.99
CA LYS A 77 24.23 25.31 -7.71
C LYS A 77 24.48 24.81 -9.13
N MET A 78 23.78 23.75 -9.52
CA MET A 78 23.79 23.24 -10.88
C MET A 78 23.07 24.21 -11.83
N ASN A 79 23.63 24.40 -13.03
CA ASN A 79 23.00 25.13 -14.11
C ASN A 79 22.95 24.22 -15.33
N TYR A 80 21.78 23.68 -15.62
CA TYR A 80 21.59 22.74 -16.72
C TYR A 80 21.60 23.43 -18.10
N THR A 81 21.38 24.75 -18.13
CA THR A 81 21.25 25.52 -19.37
C THR A 81 22.59 25.88 -20.04
N SER A 82 23.68 26.04 -19.27
CA SER A 82 24.95 26.55 -19.84
C SER A 82 26.23 26.01 -19.20
N ARG A 83 26.16 25.40 -18.02
CA ARG A 83 27.36 24.92 -17.29
C ARG A 83 27.12 23.53 -16.69
N PHE A 84 26.42 22.69 -17.44
CA PHE A 84 26.06 21.36 -16.98
C PHE A 84 27.28 20.43 -16.94
N ASN A 85 27.60 19.88 -15.77
CA ASN A 85 28.63 18.86 -15.66
C ASN A 85 28.13 17.69 -14.79
N PRO A 86 28.14 16.44 -15.31
CA PRO A 86 27.70 15.28 -14.55
C PRO A 86 28.39 15.08 -13.21
N THR A 87 29.67 15.49 -13.08
CA THR A 87 30.45 15.37 -11.84
C THR A 87 29.99 16.29 -10.71
N ARG A 88 29.14 17.28 -11.00
CA ARG A 88 28.63 18.25 -10.01
C ARG A 88 27.19 17.95 -9.56
N ILE A 89 26.59 16.87 -10.05
CA ILE A 89 25.18 16.55 -9.81
C ILE A 89 24.95 16.23 -8.33
N THR A 90 24.07 17.00 -7.68
CA THR A 90 23.63 16.78 -6.29
C THR A 90 22.27 16.11 -6.17
N ARG A 91 21.44 16.22 -7.21
CA ARG A 91 20.13 15.56 -7.33
C ARG A 91 20.04 14.84 -8.66
N PRO A 92 19.38 13.68 -8.73
CA PRO A 92 19.27 12.92 -9.96
C PRO A 92 18.79 13.74 -11.17
N GLY A 93 18.02 14.82 -10.99
CA GLY A 93 17.58 15.67 -12.11
C GLY A 93 16.73 14.88 -13.09
N ARG A 94 16.73 15.28 -14.38
CA ARG A 94 16.09 14.52 -15.46
C ARG A 94 17.14 13.87 -16.34
N PHE A 95 17.04 12.56 -16.51
CA PHE A 95 17.97 11.79 -17.33
C PHE A 95 17.36 10.48 -17.84
N GLY A 96 17.86 10.05 -18.99
CA GLY A 96 17.71 8.70 -19.51
C GLY A 96 19.06 8.00 -19.51
N ARG A 97 19.10 6.76 -19.04
CA ARG A 97 20.29 5.90 -19.12
C ARG A 97 19.93 4.60 -19.84
N VAL A 98 20.84 4.17 -20.70
CA VAL A 98 20.76 2.88 -21.38
C VAL A 98 22.02 2.10 -21.08
N ILE A 99 21.85 0.87 -20.59
CA ILE A 99 22.90 -0.12 -20.45
C ILE A 99 22.74 -1.08 -21.63
N VAL A 100 23.82 -1.31 -22.35
CA VAL A 100 23.88 -2.14 -23.55
C VAL A 100 24.77 -3.33 -23.28
N ILE A 101 24.27 -4.50 -23.64
CA ILE A 101 24.91 -5.81 -23.42
C ILE A 101 24.92 -6.54 -24.77
N PRO A 102 25.96 -7.29 -25.12
CA PRO A 102 25.97 -8.05 -26.37
C PRO A 102 24.96 -9.21 -26.31
N LYS A 103 24.20 -9.44 -27.39
CA LYS A 103 23.32 -10.62 -27.54
C LYS A 103 24.11 -11.91 -27.74
N HIS A 104 25.27 -11.80 -28.37
CA HIS A 104 26.14 -12.92 -28.69
C HIS A 104 27.54 -12.69 -28.11
N GLY A 105 27.98 -13.56 -27.21
CA GLY A 105 29.28 -13.47 -26.56
C GLY A 105 29.30 -12.50 -25.37
N ASN A 106 30.51 -12.19 -24.88
CA ASN A 106 30.75 -11.37 -23.69
C ASN A 106 31.56 -10.09 -23.98
N ASN A 107 31.61 -9.65 -25.23
CA ASN A 107 32.45 -8.52 -25.64
C ASN A 107 31.69 -7.52 -26.50
N MET A 108 31.75 -6.24 -26.10
CA MET A 108 31.19 -5.10 -26.82
C MET A 108 32.16 -4.54 -27.88
N LEU A 109 33.41 -5.00 -27.94
CA LEU A 109 34.42 -4.54 -28.88
C LEU A 109 34.24 -5.22 -30.26
N SER A 110 33.20 -4.83 -31.00
CA SER A 110 32.89 -5.35 -32.35
C SER A 110 32.39 -4.23 -33.24
N VAL A 111 32.78 -4.21 -34.52
CA VAL A 111 32.40 -3.11 -35.44
C VAL A 111 30.87 -3.04 -35.61
N GLU A 112 30.21 -4.19 -35.64
CA GLU A 112 28.78 -4.34 -35.81
C GLU A 112 28.01 -3.79 -34.59
N VAL A 113 28.47 -4.12 -33.38
CA VAL A 113 27.91 -3.61 -32.12
C VAL A 113 27.97 -2.09 -32.07
N TRP A 114 29.09 -1.50 -32.48
CA TRP A 114 29.27 -0.04 -32.46
C TRP A 114 28.46 0.70 -33.53
N LYS A 115 28.20 0.07 -34.68
CA LYS A 115 27.25 0.59 -35.66
C LYS A 115 25.81 0.58 -35.10
N GLU A 116 25.40 -0.49 -34.42
CA GLU A 116 24.09 -0.53 -33.75
C GLU A 116 23.98 0.49 -32.61
N LEU A 117 25.05 0.74 -31.85
CA LEU A 117 25.09 1.79 -30.82
C LEU A 117 24.84 3.18 -31.41
N ARG A 118 25.37 3.49 -32.60
CA ARG A 118 25.09 4.75 -33.30
C ARG A 118 23.64 4.87 -33.75
N ILE A 119 23.05 3.77 -34.22
CA ILE A 119 21.62 3.73 -34.57
C ILE A 119 20.76 3.99 -33.33
N LEU A 120 21.10 3.35 -32.21
CA LEU A 120 20.43 3.56 -30.93
C LEU A 120 20.51 5.04 -30.47
N ASP A 121 21.69 5.66 -30.54
CA ASP A 121 21.87 7.09 -30.22
C ASP A 121 20.99 7.98 -31.12
N GLY A 122 20.93 7.68 -32.42
CA GLY A 122 20.08 8.39 -33.37
C GLY A 122 18.59 8.28 -33.04
N ILE A 123 18.11 7.09 -32.65
CA ILE A 123 16.71 6.88 -32.22
C ILE A 123 16.38 7.72 -30.99
N ILE A 124 17.29 7.78 -30.01
CA ILE A 124 17.09 8.53 -28.78
C ILE A 124 17.07 10.04 -29.06
N LYS A 125 17.99 10.54 -29.88
CA LYS A 125 18.07 11.97 -30.23
C LYS A 125 16.88 12.44 -31.08
N ASN A 126 16.42 11.59 -31.99
CA ASN A 126 15.28 11.86 -32.86
C ASN A 126 13.91 11.60 -32.19
N ALA A 127 13.88 11.12 -30.95
CA ALA A 127 12.63 10.93 -30.23
C ALA A 127 12.00 12.31 -29.99
N THR A 128 10.82 12.53 -30.59
CA THR A 128 10.09 13.78 -30.47
C THR A 128 9.04 13.72 -29.37
N ILE A 129 8.84 14.86 -28.70
CA ILE A 129 7.77 15.06 -27.73
C ILE A 129 6.91 16.25 -28.13
N VAL A 130 5.62 16.18 -27.82
CA VAL A 130 4.70 17.29 -27.98
C VAL A 130 4.36 17.83 -26.59
N TYR A 131 4.63 19.11 -26.34
CA TYR A 131 4.43 19.71 -25.01
C TYR A 131 4.06 21.19 -25.09
N GLY A 132 3.13 21.63 -24.23
CA GLY A 132 2.65 23.02 -24.15
C GLY A 132 1.25 23.21 -24.75
N GLU A 133 0.63 24.37 -24.48
CA GLU A 133 -0.72 24.70 -24.99
C GLU A 133 -0.78 24.78 -26.53
N GLU A 134 0.35 25.11 -27.16
CA GLU A 134 0.51 25.20 -28.62
C GLU A 134 0.90 23.87 -29.28
N ASN A 135 1.03 22.78 -28.50
CA ASN A 135 1.49 21.46 -28.98
C ASN A 135 2.78 21.54 -29.81
N THR A 136 3.76 22.31 -29.33
CA THR A 136 5.07 22.41 -29.97
C THR A 136 5.84 21.10 -29.84
N GLU A 137 6.43 20.67 -30.94
CA GLU A 137 7.28 19.48 -31.01
C GLU A 137 8.72 19.83 -30.59
N TYR A 138 9.30 19.03 -29.70
CA TYR A 138 10.68 19.17 -29.26
C TYR A 138 11.46 17.88 -29.47
N THR A 139 12.71 18.01 -29.89
CA THR A 139 13.69 16.93 -29.98
C THR A 139 14.61 16.91 -28.76
N TYR A 140 15.50 15.93 -28.65
CA TYR A 140 16.50 15.91 -27.59
C TYR A 140 17.42 17.14 -27.60
N GLU A 141 17.81 17.62 -28.79
CA GLU A 141 18.73 18.76 -28.94
C GLU A 141 18.15 20.08 -28.39
N ASP A 142 16.82 20.19 -28.37
CA ASP A 142 16.10 21.36 -27.86
C ASP A 142 16.05 21.40 -26.33
N ILE A 143 16.08 20.24 -25.68
CA ILE A 143 15.84 20.09 -24.23
C ILE A 143 17.06 19.61 -23.45
N CYS A 144 18.11 19.16 -24.13
CA CYS A 144 19.31 18.60 -23.52
C CYS A 144 19.92 19.55 -22.47
N ALA A 145 20.62 18.98 -21.49
CA ALA A 145 21.49 19.76 -20.63
C ALA A 145 22.75 20.20 -21.42
N ARG A 146 23.14 21.47 -21.29
CA ARG A 146 24.18 22.07 -22.12
C ARG A 146 25.43 22.49 -21.33
N TRP A 147 26.57 22.26 -21.96
CA TRP A 147 27.83 22.89 -21.60
C TRP A 147 28.16 23.95 -22.65
N VAL A 148 28.07 25.22 -22.24
CA VAL A 148 28.10 26.38 -23.14
C VAL A 148 26.96 26.31 -24.16
N ASP A 149 27.25 26.01 -25.43
CA ASP A 149 26.28 25.97 -26.51
C ASP A 149 26.01 24.54 -27.00
N HIS A 150 26.73 23.55 -26.48
CA HIS A 150 26.63 22.15 -26.91
C HIS A 150 25.85 21.31 -25.90
N CYS A 151 25.01 20.40 -26.41
CA CYS A 151 24.40 19.35 -25.60
C CYS A 151 25.48 18.47 -24.97
N PHE A 152 25.18 17.88 -23.82
CA PHE A 152 25.98 16.77 -23.32
C PHE A 152 25.87 15.58 -24.29
N GLU A 153 27.01 15.16 -24.83
CA GLU A 153 27.10 14.01 -25.73
C GLU A 153 27.85 12.85 -25.07
N ASN A 154 27.57 11.63 -25.53
CA ASN A 154 28.29 10.45 -25.11
C ASN A 154 29.57 10.31 -25.95
N ASP A 155 30.66 10.97 -25.54
CA ASP A 155 31.95 10.98 -26.24
C ASP A 155 32.46 9.58 -26.57
N ILE A 156 32.09 8.59 -25.74
CA ILE A 156 32.44 7.18 -25.94
C ILE A 156 32.06 6.66 -27.34
N LEU A 157 30.97 7.17 -27.93
CA LEU A 157 30.48 6.78 -29.26
C LEU A 157 31.46 7.14 -30.39
N ASN A 158 32.38 8.08 -30.17
CA ASN A 158 33.42 8.45 -31.15
C ASN A 158 34.49 7.37 -31.33
N LEU A 159 34.48 6.29 -30.53
CA LEU A 159 35.32 5.14 -30.78
C LEU A 159 34.93 4.39 -32.05
N ASP A 160 33.72 4.59 -32.60
CA ASP A 160 33.30 3.93 -33.85
C ASP A 160 34.34 4.08 -34.97
N TYR A 161 34.97 5.26 -35.07
CA TYR A 161 35.94 5.59 -36.11
C TYR A 161 37.21 4.75 -36.04
N ILE A 162 37.55 4.27 -34.85
CA ILE A 162 38.77 3.49 -34.59
C ILE A 162 38.46 2.03 -34.26
N MET A 163 37.19 1.61 -34.24
CA MET A 163 36.81 0.25 -33.87
C MET A 163 37.36 -0.80 -34.83
N GLU A 164 37.50 -0.49 -36.12
CA GLU A 164 38.13 -1.42 -37.08
C GLU A 164 39.59 -1.70 -36.73
N GLU A 165 40.33 -0.68 -36.29
CA GLU A 165 41.72 -0.80 -35.85
C GLU A 165 41.85 -1.55 -34.51
N VAL A 166 40.90 -1.32 -33.60
CA VAL A 166 40.84 -2.01 -32.30
C VAL A 166 40.56 -3.51 -32.50
N VAL A 167 39.60 -3.86 -33.37
CA VAL A 167 39.28 -5.26 -33.66
C VAL A 167 40.44 -5.97 -34.37
N ASN A 168 41.14 -5.27 -35.27
CA ASN A 168 42.34 -5.78 -35.94
C ASN A 168 43.59 -5.81 -35.05
N LYS A 169 43.48 -5.36 -33.79
CA LYS A 169 44.58 -5.27 -32.81
C LYS A 169 45.75 -4.38 -33.27
N THR A 170 45.50 -3.46 -34.20
CA THR A 170 46.49 -2.45 -34.58
C THR A 170 46.54 -1.31 -33.57
N LEU A 171 45.42 -1.07 -32.88
CA LEU A 171 45.30 -0.10 -31.80
C LEU A 171 44.80 -0.79 -30.52
N ASN A 172 45.56 -0.67 -29.44
CA ASN A 172 45.21 -1.25 -28.13
C ASN A 172 44.55 -0.19 -27.25
N LEU A 173 43.35 -0.47 -26.73
CA LEU A 173 42.67 0.40 -25.78
C LEU A 173 43.29 0.27 -24.38
N THR A 174 43.70 1.38 -23.78
CA THR A 174 44.36 1.41 -22.46
C THR A 174 43.41 1.92 -21.39
N PHE A 175 43.27 1.17 -20.29
CA PHE A 175 42.48 1.52 -19.12
C PHE A 175 43.34 2.31 -18.11
N PRO A 176 42.82 3.30 -17.37
CA PRO A 176 41.43 3.79 -17.33
C PRO A 176 41.12 4.96 -18.27
N ILE A 177 42.12 5.64 -18.81
CA ILE A 177 41.96 6.83 -19.64
C ILE A 177 42.77 6.66 -20.92
N MET A 178 42.15 6.96 -22.05
CA MET A 178 42.80 6.94 -23.35
C MET A 178 42.43 8.20 -24.15
N PHE A 179 43.40 8.73 -24.88
CA PHE A 179 43.15 9.77 -25.86
C PHE A 179 42.88 9.12 -27.21
N ASN A 180 41.76 9.46 -27.83
CA ASN A 180 41.47 9.00 -29.18
C ASN A 180 42.48 9.67 -30.14
N PRO A 181 43.26 8.89 -30.93
CA PRO A 181 44.29 9.45 -31.80
C PRO A 181 43.72 10.28 -32.96
N VAL A 182 42.44 10.10 -33.29
CA VAL A 182 41.75 10.80 -34.39
C VAL A 182 41.03 12.04 -33.87
N THR A 183 40.16 11.88 -32.87
CA THR A 183 39.32 12.98 -32.37
C THR A 183 39.99 13.82 -31.27
N TRP A 184 41.08 13.33 -30.68
CA TRP A 184 41.76 13.92 -29.51
C TRP A 184 40.92 14.01 -28.23
N ASP A 185 39.78 13.33 -28.18
CA ASP A 185 38.94 13.29 -26.98
C ASP A 185 39.53 12.37 -25.91
N ALA A 186 39.48 12.81 -24.66
CA ALA A 186 39.90 12.04 -23.50
C ALA A 186 38.75 11.10 -23.05
N HIS A 187 38.87 9.82 -23.37
CA HIS A 187 37.87 8.81 -23.03
C HIS A 187 38.15 8.27 -21.62
N THR A 188 37.20 8.46 -20.72
CA THR A 188 37.23 7.91 -19.36
C THR A 188 36.43 6.62 -19.31
N PHE A 189 37.07 5.50 -19.64
CA PHE A 189 36.40 4.20 -19.76
C PHE A 189 35.59 3.77 -18.52
N PRO A 190 36.01 4.02 -17.27
CA PRO A 190 35.22 3.64 -16.09
C PRO A 190 33.81 4.26 -16.01
N VAL A 191 33.56 5.37 -16.72
CA VAL A 191 32.24 6.04 -16.73
C VAL A 191 31.26 5.32 -17.65
N TYR A 192 31.78 4.70 -18.71
CA TYR A 192 30.97 4.13 -19.79
C TYR A 192 31.01 2.59 -19.81
N PHE A 193 32.18 1.98 -19.61
CA PHE A 193 32.34 0.53 -19.67
C PHE A 193 32.09 -0.13 -18.32
N GLY A 194 31.23 -1.15 -18.30
CA GLY A 194 30.94 -1.97 -17.13
C GLY A 194 31.60 -3.34 -17.23
N GLY A 195 32.38 -3.71 -16.20
CA GLY A 195 33.00 -5.04 -16.08
C GLY A 195 34.22 -5.26 -16.97
N THR A 196 34.97 -4.20 -17.30
CA THR A 196 36.16 -4.28 -18.17
C THR A 196 37.18 -5.29 -17.66
N VAL A 197 37.60 -6.22 -18.52
CA VAL A 197 38.69 -7.16 -18.25
C VAL A 197 39.96 -6.61 -18.89
N THR A 198 40.97 -6.33 -18.07
CA THR A 198 42.27 -5.80 -18.50
C THR A 198 43.38 -6.84 -18.35
N ASN A 199 44.43 -6.69 -19.15
CA ASN A 199 45.68 -7.43 -18.97
C ASN A 199 46.56 -6.77 -17.88
N ASP A 200 47.68 -7.42 -17.52
CA ASP A 200 48.66 -6.89 -16.55
C ASP A 200 49.21 -5.51 -16.97
N ASP A 201 49.28 -5.23 -18.27
CA ASP A 201 49.73 -3.95 -18.85
C ASP A 201 48.63 -2.87 -18.89
N GLY A 202 47.43 -3.14 -18.35
CA GLY A 202 46.31 -2.20 -18.38
C GLY A 202 45.58 -2.11 -19.73
N ILE A 203 45.87 -3.01 -20.67
CA ILE A 203 45.19 -3.08 -21.97
C ILE A 203 43.84 -3.78 -21.82
N ILE A 204 42.78 -3.21 -22.41
CA ILE A 204 41.43 -3.76 -22.38
C ILE A 204 41.34 -4.97 -23.32
N ILE A 205 41.00 -6.13 -22.76
CA ILE A 205 40.83 -7.39 -23.51
C ILE A 205 39.35 -7.56 -23.91
N SER A 206 38.44 -7.32 -22.98
CA SER A 206 37.01 -7.46 -23.22
C SER A 206 36.19 -6.50 -22.37
N VAL A 207 35.04 -6.11 -22.91
CA VAL A 207 34.07 -5.21 -22.27
C VAL A 207 32.70 -5.87 -22.29
N PRO A 208 32.19 -6.37 -21.15
CA PRO A 208 30.90 -7.04 -21.09
C PRO A 208 29.69 -6.12 -21.29
N SER A 209 29.78 -4.85 -20.89
CA SER A 209 28.65 -3.91 -20.96
C SER A 209 29.10 -2.48 -21.18
N LEU A 210 28.22 -1.68 -21.76
CA LEU A 210 28.42 -0.26 -22.03
C LEU A 210 27.21 0.54 -21.55
N GLN A 211 27.42 1.70 -20.93
CA GLN A 211 26.37 2.60 -20.49
C GLN A 211 26.41 3.90 -21.29
N LEU A 212 25.25 4.36 -21.75
CA LEU A 212 25.01 5.69 -22.31
C LEU A 212 24.11 6.49 -21.38
N ALA A 213 24.37 7.79 -21.26
CA ALA A 213 23.60 8.69 -20.43
C ALA A 213 23.18 9.94 -21.22
N TYR A 214 21.93 10.35 -21.03
CA TYR A 214 21.31 11.50 -21.69
C TYR A 214 20.69 12.36 -20.61
N PHE A 215 21.17 13.60 -20.48
CA PHE A 215 20.69 14.53 -19.47
C PHE A 215 19.80 15.60 -20.10
N VAL A 216 18.74 15.99 -19.39
CA VAL A 216 17.75 16.97 -19.83
C VAL A 216 17.75 18.16 -18.89
N ASN A 217 17.44 19.34 -19.42
CA ASN A 217 17.35 20.56 -18.65
C ASN A 217 16.16 20.53 -17.67
N ALA A 218 16.44 20.78 -16.39
CA ALA A 218 15.46 20.81 -15.31
C ALA A 218 15.57 22.08 -14.43
N ASP A 219 16.13 23.18 -14.96
CA ASP A 219 16.35 24.42 -14.19
C ASP A 219 15.02 25.09 -13.73
N THR A 220 13.97 25.02 -14.56
CA THR A 220 12.64 25.58 -14.25
C THR A 220 11.57 24.50 -14.13
N LYS A 221 10.49 24.76 -13.37
CA LYS A 221 9.37 23.80 -13.23
C LYS A 221 8.76 23.38 -14.58
N ASN A 222 8.72 24.30 -15.55
CA ASN A 222 8.20 24.03 -16.88
C ASN A 222 9.15 23.12 -17.68
N GLN A 223 10.46 23.37 -17.61
CA GLN A 223 11.47 22.50 -18.23
C GLN A 223 11.51 21.11 -17.56
N ASP A 224 11.37 21.05 -16.23
CA ASP A 224 11.32 19.79 -15.49
C ASP A 224 10.11 18.93 -15.91
N ALA A 225 8.93 19.54 -16.01
CA ALA A 225 7.72 18.87 -16.48
C ALA A 225 7.85 18.41 -17.94
N ARG A 226 8.47 19.22 -18.81
CA ARG A 226 8.79 18.83 -20.19
C ARG A 226 9.76 17.66 -20.24
N GLY A 227 10.81 17.69 -19.41
CA GLY A 227 11.79 16.62 -19.31
C GLY A 227 11.17 15.30 -18.82
N ALA A 228 10.19 15.37 -17.92
CA ALA A 228 9.44 14.19 -17.49
C ALA A 228 8.67 13.51 -18.64
N VAL A 229 8.10 14.30 -19.57
CA VAL A 229 7.44 13.75 -20.78
C VAL A 229 8.46 13.15 -21.75
N TRP A 230 9.64 13.77 -21.88
CA TRP A 230 10.73 13.20 -22.68
C TRP A 230 11.25 11.88 -22.13
N GLU A 231 11.36 11.74 -20.81
CA GLU A 231 11.77 10.47 -20.20
C GLU A 231 10.81 9.33 -20.57
N GLU A 232 9.49 9.59 -20.59
CA GLU A 232 8.49 8.62 -21.03
C GLU A 232 8.62 8.30 -22.52
N ALA A 233 8.87 9.30 -23.38
CA ALA A 233 9.10 9.10 -24.81
C ALA A 233 10.40 8.31 -25.09
N PHE A 234 11.48 8.60 -24.35
CA PHE A 234 12.73 7.84 -24.37
C PHE A 234 12.50 6.38 -23.95
N LEU A 235 11.75 6.17 -22.86
CA LEU A 235 11.29 4.86 -22.41
C LEU A 235 10.22 4.24 -23.34
N ALA A 236 9.70 4.91 -24.35
CA ALA A 236 8.88 4.27 -25.38
C ALA A 236 9.75 3.90 -26.59
N ALA A 237 10.55 4.84 -27.08
CA ALA A 237 11.38 4.71 -28.28
C ALA A 237 12.40 3.57 -28.19
N VAL A 238 13.17 3.50 -27.10
CA VAL A 238 14.17 2.42 -26.93
C VAL A 238 13.50 1.05 -26.81
N GLY A 239 12.29 0.99 -26.26
CA GLY A 239 11.54 -0.24 -26.04
C GLY A 239 10.96 -0.77 -27.34
N ALA A 240 10.34 0.12 -28.11
CA ALA A 240 9.88 -0.19 -29.45
C ALA A 240 11.03 -0.66 -30.36
N ALA A 241 12.23 -0.07 -30.23
CA ALA A 241 13.41 -0.50 -30.97
C ALA A 241 13.88 -1.92 -30.59
N GLU A 242 13.87 -2.27 -29.30
CA GLU A 242 14.18 -3.64 -28.84
C GLU A 242 13.08 -4.64 -29.24
N ASP A 243 11.81 -4.32 -29.00
CA ASP A 243 10.65 -5.19 -29.25
C ASP A 243 10.43 -5.46 -30.74
N SER A 244 10.77 -4.51 -31.61
CA SER A 244 10.76 -4.70 -33.06
C SER A 244 11.89 -5.59 -33.57
N GLY A 245 12.84 -5.97 -32.72
CA GLY A 245 14.00 -6.77 -33.10
C GLY A 245 14.96 -6.04 -34.02
N MET A 246 15.00 -4.70 -33.94
CA MET A 246 15.87 -3.87 -34.79
C MET A 246 17.37 -4.14 -34.52
N PHE A 247 17.70 -4.50 -33.28
CA PHE A 247 19.05 -4.81 -32.84
C PHE A 247 19.34 -6.31 -32.93
N GLN A 248 20.29 -6.69 -33.78
CA GLN A 248 20.73 -8.08 -33.96
C GLN A 248 21.86 -8.45 -32.99
N TYR A 249 22.75 -7.51 -32.69
CA TYR A 249 23.96 -7.76 -31.90
C TYR A 249 23.88 -7.20 -30.48
N ILE A 250 23.05 -6.19 -30.24
CA ILE A 250 22.88 -5.57 -28.92
C ILE A 250 21.53 -5.89 -28.27
N SER A 251 21.53 -5.93 -26.94
CA SER A 251 20.33 -5.92 -26.10
C SER A 251 20.41 -4.73 -25.14
N THR A 252 19.30 -4.02 -25.00
CA THR A 252 19.22 -2.77 -24.26
C THR A 252 18.43 -2.92 -22.96
N ALA A 253 18.99 -2.42 -21.86
CA ALA A 253 18.31 -2.19 -20.60
C ALA A 253 18.25 -0.69 -20.34
N ARG A 254 17.09 -0.17 -19.96
CA ARG A 254 16.84 1.28 -19.94
C ARG A 254 16.17 1.71 -18.65
N PHE A 255 16.58 2.86 -18.13
CA PHE A 255 15.96 3.47 -16.97
C PHE A 255 16.09 5.00 -17.06
N ALA A 256 15.10 5.69 -16.51
CA ALA A 256 15.06 7.14 -16.40
C ALA A 256 14.89 7.56 -14.93
N SER A 257 14.90 8.87 -14.65
CA SER A 257 14.80 9.36 -13.27
C SER A 257 13.52 8.89 -12.56
N ARG A 258 12.37 8.84 -13.26
CA ARG A 258 11.06 8.44 -12.72
C ARG A 258 10.71 6.96 -12.85
N THR A 259 11.60 6.13 -13.42
CA THR A 259 11.27 4.70 -13.65
C THR A 259 10.91 4.00 -12.34
N LEU A 260 11.60 4.32 -11.25
CA LEU A 260 11.32 3.74 -9.94
C LEU A 260 9.93 4.15 -9.42
N ASP A 261 9.56 5.42 -9.56
CA ASP A 261 8.24 5.95 -9.18
C ASP A 261 7.13 5.25 -9.96
N ILE A 262 7.30 5.12 -11.28
CA ILE A 262 6.32 4.51 -12.18
C ILE A 262 6.15 3.03 -11.87
N GLU A 263 7.23 2.29 -11.67
CA GLU A 263 7.16 0.85 -11.39
C GLU A 263 6.58 0.57 -9.99
N LEU A 264 6.87 1.43 -8.99
CA LEU A 264 6.22 1.34 -7.67
C LEU A 264 4.71 1.58 -7.77
N GLU A 265 4.30 2.64 -8.48
CA GLU A 265 2.89 2.95 -8.69
C GLU A 265 2.17 1.84 -9.47
N LYS A 266 2.80 1.28 -10.50
CA LYS A 266 2.25 0.15 -11.26
C LYS A 266 2.05 -1.08 -10.40
N ASN A 267 2.98 -1.38 -9.49
CA ASN A 267 2.82 -2.45 -8.51
C ASN A 267 1.63 -2.18 -7.57
N THR A 268 1.49 -0.95 -7.08
CA THR A 268 0.36 -0.53 -6.26
C THR A 268 -0.98 -0.68 -7.01
N GLN A 269 -1.05 -0.21 -8.26
CA GLN A 269 -2.24 -0.35 -9.12
C GLN A 269 -2.56 -1.82 -9.44
N GLY A 270 -1.55 -2.67 -9.56
CA GLY A 270 -1.71 -4.11 -9.72
C GLY A 270 -2.42 -4.77 -8.54
N VAL A 271 -2.33 -4.22 -7.33
CA VAL A 271 -2.97 -4.77 -6.12
C VAL A 271 -4.44 -4.33 -5.97
N VAL A 272 -4.80 -3.14 -6.45
CA VAL A 272 -6.16 -2.58 -6.37
C VAL A 272 -7.29 -3.54 -6.81
N PRO A 273 -7.21 -4.26 -7.94
CA PRO A 273 -8.29 -5.18 -8.34
C PRO A 273 -8.51 -6.33 -7.36
N TYR A 274 -7.50 -6.74 -6.60
CA TYR A 274 -7.62 -7.81 -5.63
C TYR A 274 -8.39 -7.40 -4.37
N PHE A 275 -8.54 -6.10 -4.08
CA PHE A 275 -9.32 -5.63 -2.93
C PHE A 275 -10.76 -6.15 -2.94
N GLY A 276 -11.41 -6.16 -4.11
CA GLY A 276 -12.75 -6.72 -4.25
C GLY A 276 -12.82 -8.19 -3.79
N SER A 277 -11.87 -9.02 -4.24
CA SER A 277 -11.82 -10.42 -3.84
C SER A 277 -11.57 -10.61 -2.34
N THR A 278 -10.67 -9.82 -1.74
CA THR A 278 -10.36 -9.91 -0.30
C THR A 278 -11.56 -9.50 0.55
N PHE A 279 -12.28 -8.43 0.18
CA PHE A 279 -13.50 -8.04 0.89
C PHE A 279 -14.60 -9.10 0.81
N VAL A 280 -14.74 -9.77 -0.34
CA VAL A 280 -15.69 -10.88 -0.50
C VAL A 280 -15.30 -12.06 0.40
N VAL A 281 -14.02 -12.44 0.41
CA VAL A 281 -13.52 -13.53 1.27
C VAL A 281 -13.74 -13.20 2.75
N MET A 282 -13.43 -11.97 3.18
CA MET A 282 -13.67 -11.52 4.55
C MET A 282 -15.16 -11.51 4.90
N ALA A 283 -16.04 -11.08 3.99
CA ALA A 283 -17.48 -11.10 4.20
C ALA A 283 -18.03 -12.53 4.34
N VAL A 284 -17.60 -13.44 3.46
CA VAL A 284 -17.96 -14.86 3.53
C VAL A 284 -17.47 -15.48 4.83
N PHE A 285 -16.22 -15.21 5.22
CA PHE A 285 -15.66 -15.68 6.48
C PHE A 285 -16.46 -15.18 7.68
N SER A 286 -16.75 -13.87 7.76
CA SER A 286 -17.55 -13.27 8.85
C SER A 286 -18.97 -13.85 8.92
N VAL A 287 -19.61 -14.11 7.77
CA VAL A 287 -20.94 -14.73 7.72
C VAL A 287 -20.88 -16.16 8.24
N LEU A 288 -19.96 -16.98 7.73
CA LEU A 288 -19.84 -18.39 8.10
C LEU A 288 -19.52 -18.59 9.59
N THR A 289 -18.61 -17.80 10.15
CA THR A 289 -18.23 -17.89 11.58
C THR A 289 -19.34 -17.41 12.52
N CYS A 290 -20.20 -16.49 12.06
CA CYS A 290 -21.33 -15.98 12.83
C CYS A 290 -22.61 -16.85 12.72
N MET A 291 -22.61 -17.88 11.87
CA MET A 291 -23.71 -18.84 11.78
C MET A 291 -23.71 -19.83 12.95
N MET A 292 -24.90 -20.27 13.33
CA MET A 292 -25.13 -21.33 14.33
C MET A 292 -26.23 -22.25 13.80
N ALA A 293 -26.35 -23.46 14.38
CA ALA A 293 -27.39 -24.42 14.00
C ALA A 293 -28.81 -23.86 14.19
N ASP A 294 -29.01 -22.98 15.18
CA ASP A 294 -30.26 -22.25 15.35
C ASP A 294 -30.30 -20.96 14.51
N TRP A 295 -31.23 -20.89 13.56
CA TRP A 295 -31.37 -19.73 12.67
C TRP A 295 -31.83 -18.44 13.37
N VAL A 296 -32.44 -18.53 14.56
CA VAL A 296 -32.79 -17.34 15.37
C VAL A 296 -31.57 -16.78 16.12
N ARG A 297 -30.65 -17.65 16.55
CA ARG A 297 -29.45 -17.25 17.28
C ARG A 297 -28.27 -16.97 16.36
N SER A 298 -28.27 -17.55 15.16
CA SER A 298 -27.30 -17.22 14.12
C SER A 298 -27.30 -15.71 13.87
N LYS A 299 -26.12 -15.10 13.71
CA LYS A 299 -26.01 -13.65 13.47
C LYS A 299 -25.18 -13.32 12.22
N PRO A 300 -25.48 -13.93 11.04
CA PRO A 300 -24.71 -13.71 9.82
C PRO A 300 -24.71 -12.25 9.37
N LEU A 301 -25.86 -11.56 9.44
CA LEU A 301 -25.95 -10.14 9.11
C LEU A 301 -25.14 -9.26 10.06
N LEU A 302 -25.02 -9.67 11.33
CA LEU A 302 -24.24 -8.92 12.30
C LEU A 302 -22.74 -9.01 12.00
N GLY A 303 -22.24 -10.18 11.59
CA GLY A 303 -20.86 -10.33 11.12
C GLY A 303 -20.56 -9.42 9.93
N LEU A 304 -21.49 -9.30 8.97
CA LEU A 304 -21.34 -8.37 7.85
C LEU A 304 -21.36 -6.89 8.31
N LEU A 305 -22.24 -6.54 9.25
CA LEU A 305 -22.31 -5.19 9.80
C LEU A 305 -21.06 -4.80 10.60
N GLY A 306 -20.34 -5.77 11.19
CA GLY A 306 -19.02 -5.57 11.76
C GLY A 306 -17.99 -5.12 10.72
N ASN A 307 -17.93 -5.82 9.57
CA ASN A 307 -17.07 -5.42 8.45
C ASN A 307 -17.44 -4.02 7.93
N VAL A 308 -18.73 -3.71 7.82
CA VAL A 308 -19.22 -2.37 7.40
C VAL A 308 -18.81 -1.30 8.41
N SER A 309 -18.90 -1.59 9.72
CA SER A 309 -18.45 -0.70 10.79
C SER A 309 -16.97 -0.35 10.65
N ALA A 310 -16.11 -1.36 10.46
CA ALA A 310 -14.67 -1.18 10.26
C ALA A 310 -14.35 -0.38 8.99
N ALA A 311 -15.06 -0.66 7.89
CA ALA A 311 -14.89 0.06 6.63
C ALA A 311 -15.31 1.54 6.77
N MET A 312 -16.47 1.81 7.37
CA MET A 312 -16.94 3.17 7.64
C MET A 312 -15.96 3.97 8.50
N ALA A 313 -15.41 3.34 9.54
CA ALA A 313 -14.44 3.96 10.42
C ALA A 313 -13.11 4.25 9.71
N THR A 314 -12.64 3.32 8.87
CA THR A 314 -11.43 3.49 8.06
C THR A 314 -11.58 4.68 7.10
N ILE A 315 -12.68 4.72 6.36
CA ILE A 315 -12.97 5.80 5.42
C ILE A 315 -13.06 7.13 6.16
N ALA A 316 -13.74 7.16 7.31
CA ALA A 316 -13.81 8.36 8.14
C ALA A 316 -12.42 8.80 8.66
N GLY A 317 -11.57 7.86 9.05
CA GLY A 317 -10.24 8.13 9.59
C GLY A 317 -9.31 8.70 8.53
N PHE A 318 -9.37 8.14 7.32
CA PHE A 318 -8.61 8.62 6.18
C PHE A 318 -9.08 9.99 5.72
N GLY A 319 -10.40 10.20 5.67
CA GLY A 319 -10.97 11.51 5.36
C GLY A 319 -10.58 12.58 6.38
N LEU A 320 -10.53 12.23 7.67
CA LEU A 320 -10.07 13.14 8.72
C LEU A 320 -8.56 13.44 8.58
N ALA A 321 -7.75 12.43 8.27
CA ALA A 321 -6.32 12.61 8.03
C ALA A 321 -6.05 13.55 6.83
N MET A 322 -6.82 13.40 5.75
CA MET A 322 -6.75 14.29 4.59
C MET A 322 -7.17 15.72 4.94
N TYR A 323 -8.17 15.91 5.81
CA TYR A 323 -8.52 17.23 6.32
C TYR A 323 -7.43 17.89 7.16
N CYS A 324 -6.61 17.09 7.83
CA CYS A 324 -5.42 17.57 8.52
C CYS A 324 -4.26 17.94 7.56
N GLY A 325 -4.44 17.80 6.24
CA GLY A 325 -3.45 18.13 5.23
C GLY A 325 -2.32 17.10 5.13
N ILE A 326 -2.57 15.84 5.49
CA ILE A 326 -1.56 14.78 5.45
C ILE A 326 -1.52 14.16 4.04
N ASP A 327 -0.33 14.09 3.45
CA ASP A 327 -0.11 13.51 2.13
C ASP A 327 -0.57 12.05 2.04
N PHE A 328 -1.15 11.67 0.90
CA PHE A 328 -1.55 10.30 0.60
C PHE A 328 -0.44 9.60 -0.21
N ILE A 329 -0.13 8.35 0.18
CA ILE A 329 0.90 7.53 -0.46
C ILE A 329 0.29 6.20 -0.93
N GLY A 330 0.85 5.61 -1.99
CA GLY A 330 0.34 4.35 -2.56
C GLY A 330 0.27 3.19 -1.57
N ILE A 331 1.17 3.13 -0.57
CA ILE A 331 1.19 2.08 0.47
C ILE A 331 -0.08 2.14 1.35
N ASN A 332 -0.69 3.31 1.53
CA ASN A 332 -1.92 3.46 2.32
C ASN A 332 -3.10 2.72 1.71
N LEU A 333 -3.04 2.32 0.42
CA LEU A 333 -4.09 1.51 -0.19
C LEU A 333 -4.23 0.12 0.43
N VAL A 334 -3.17 -0.41 1.06
CA VAL A 334 -3.23 -1.71 1.76
C VAL A 334 -3.87 -1.57 3.16
N SER A 335 -3.78 -0.39 3.77
CA SER A 335 -4.22 -0.16 5.15
C SER A 335 -5.71 -0.47 5.39
N PRO A 336 -6.67 -0.18 4.49
CA PRO A 336 -8.06 -0.59 4.68
C PRO A 336 -8.29 -2.08 4.92
N LEU A 337 -7.49 -2.95 4.32
CA LEU A 337 -7.57 -4.41 4.57
C LEU A 337 -7.08 -4.76 5.98
N LEU A 338 -6.00 -4.10 6.42
CA LEU A 338 -5.46 -4.23 7.77
C LEU A 338 -6.50 -3.75 8.80
N MET A 339 -7.11 -2.59 8.57
CA MET A 339 -8.13 -2.00 9.44
C MET A 339 -9.39 -2.85 9.53
N CYS A 340 -9.85 -3.42 8.41
CA CYS A 340 -10.96 -4.35 8.44
C CYS A 340 -10.64 -5.61 9.25
N SER A 341 -9.39 -6.09 9.23
CA SER A 341 -8.97 -7.24 10.04
C SER A 341 -9.03 -6.94 11.54
N ILE A 342 -8.58 -5.76 11.96
CA ILE A 342 -8.69 -5.30 13.36
C ILE A 342 -10.16 -5.20 13.78
N GLY A 343 -11.01 -4.55 12.98
CA GLY A 343 -12.43 -4.42 13.33
C GLY A 343 -13.21 -5.75 13.37
N ILE A 344 -12.83 -6.74 12.54
CA ILE A 344 -13.42 -8.08 12.60
C ILE A 344 -13.09 -8.80 13.91
N ASP A 345 -11.87 -8.61 14.45
CA ASP A 345 -11.48 -9.17 15.74
C ASP A 345 -12.40 -8.65 16.86
N ASP A 346 -12.57 -7.33 16.94
CA ASP A 346 -13.47 -6.67 17.90
C ASP A 346 -14.93 -7.15 17.76
N THR A 347 -15.37 -7.36 16.51
CA THR A 347 -16.70 -7.90 16.19
C THR A 347 -16.90 -9.28 16.82
N PHE A 348 -15.91 -10.18 16.71
CA PHE A 348 -16.01 -11.53 17.27
C PHE A 348 -15.89 -11.54 18.79
N VAL A 349 -15.02 -10.71 19.38
CA VAL A 349 -14.90 -10.57 20.84
C VAL A 349 -16.23 -10.11 21.44
N MET A 350 -16.86 -9.08 20.86
CA MET A 350 -18.14 -8.59 21.38
C MET A 350 -19.29 -9.58 21.15
N LEU A 351 -19.31 -10.29 20.03
CA LEU A 351 -20.29 -11.35 19.77
C LEU A 351 -20.12 -12.55 20.73
N ALA A 352 -18.89 -12.90 21.08
CA ALA A 352 -18.61 -13.96 22.04
C ALA A 352 -19.14 -13.61 23.43
N ALA A 353 -18.92 -12.37 23.91
CA ALA A 353 -19.50 -11.89 25.16
C ALA A 353 -21.04 -11.86 25.10
N TRP A 354 -21.64 -11.45 23.99
CA TRP A 354 -23.10 -11.48 23.81
C TRP A 354 -23.66 -12.91 23.93
N ARG A 355 -22.94 -13.91 23.41
CA ARG A 355 -23.37 -15.32 23.49
C ARG A 355 -23.27 -15.92 24.90
N ARG A 356 -22.39 -15.40 25.76
CA ARG A 356 -22.27 -15.83 27.16
C ARG A 356 -23.37 -15.28 28.06
N THR A 357 -24.02 -14.19 27.67
CA THR A 357 -25.13 -13.62 28.45
C THR A 357 -26.42 -14.42 28.24
N PRO A 358 -27.19 -14.70 29.32
CA PRO A 358 -28.43 -15.46 29.23
C PRO A 358 -29.48 -14.72 28.40
N VAL A 359 -30.16 -15.49 27.55
CA VAL A 359 -31.15 -14.97 26.59
C VAL A 359 -32.45 -14.53 27.26
N THR A 360 -32.68 -14.94 28.51
CA THR A 360 -33.85 -14.57 29.32
C THR A 360 -33.79 -13.13 29.85
N MET A 361 -32.61 -12.50 29.85
CA MET A 361 -32.46 -11.10 30.26
C MET A 361 -33.04 -10.12 29.24
N SER A 362 -33.42 -8.94 29.71
CA SER A 362 -33.86 -7.85 28.84
C SER A 362 -32.71 -7.41 27.91
N VAL A 363 -33.02 -7.03 26.66
CA VAL A 363 -32.00 -6.63 25.67
C VAL A 363 -31.08 -5.50 26.18
N PRO A 364 -31.58 -4.44 26.86
CA PRO A 364 -30.71 -3.39 27.39
C PRO A 364 -29.74 -3.88 28.47
N GLU A 365 -30.22 -4.70 29.40
CA GLU A 365 -29.42 -5.25 30.49
C GLU A 365 -28.38 -6.26 29.96
N ARG A 366 -28.79 -7.08 28.99
CA ARG A 366 -27.92 -8.01 28.26
C ARG A 366 -26.79 -7.27 27.52
N MET A 367 -27.09 -6.13 26.88
CA MET A 367 -26.07 -5.29 26.25
C MET A 367 -25.13 -4.66 27.27
N GLY A 368 -25.65 -4.21 28.42
CA GLY A 368 -24.83 -3.71 29.52
C GLY A 368 -23.78 -4.72 29.97
N HIS A 369 -24.20 -5.97 30.25
CA HIS A 369 -23.28 -7.05 30.63
C HIS A 369 -22.29 -7.41 29.52
N THR A 370 -22.76 -7.41 28.27
CA THR A 370 -21.90 -7.68 27.11
C THR A 370 -20.79 -6.64 26.97
N MET A 371 -21.14 -5.34 27.05
CA MET A 371 -20.15 -4.27 26.96
C MET A 371 -19.21 -4.24 28.16
N SER A 372 -19.70 -4.56 29.36
CA SER A 372 -18.85 -4.57 30.55
C SER A 372 -17.73 -5.62 30.49
N ASP A 373 -17.95 -6.73 29.77
CA ASP A 373 -16.96 -7.80 29.57
C ASP A 373 -16.09 -7.54 28.32
N ALA A 374 -16.71 -7.33 27.15
CA ALA A 374 -15.99 -7.21 25.89
C ALA A 374 -15.29 -5.85 25.69
N ALA A 375 -15.93 -4.74 26.08
CA ALA A 375 -15.41 -3.40 25.75
C ALA A 375 -14.11 -3.10 26.49
N VAL A 376 -13.86 -3.71 27.66
CA VAL A 376 -12.58 -3.58 28.37
C VAL A 376 -11.46 -4.21 27.56
N SER A 377 -11.65 -5.45 27.06
CA SER A 377 -10.67 -6.14 26.21
C SER A 377 -10.40 -5.34 24.92
N ILE A 378 -11.46 -4.88 24.24
CA ILE A 378 -11.37 -4.09 22.99
C ILE A 378 -10.64 -2.76 23.23
N THR A 379 -10.85 -2.12 24.38
CA THR A 379 -10.14 -0.89 24.75
C THR A 379 -8.65 -1.13 24.93
N ILE A 380 -8.27 -2.25 25.56
CA ILE A 380 -6.87 -2.61 25.75
C ILE A 380 -6.20 -2.83 24.39
N THR A 381 -6.78 -3.65 23.52
CA THR A 381 -6.22 -3.93 22.19
C THR A 381 -6.11 -2.66 21.33
N SER A 382 -7.18 -1.85 21.30
CA SER A 382 -7.20 -0.59 20.54
C SER A 382 -6.16 0.42 21.04
N ILE A 383 -6.00 0.58 22.37
CA ILE A 383 -4.98 1.47 22.93
C ILE A 383 -3.59 0.95 22.62
N THR A 384 -3.34 -0.36 22.72
CA THR A 384 -2.03 -0.93 22.38
C THR A 384 -1.70 -0.75 20.91
N ASP A 385 -2.67 -0.88 20.02
CA ASP A 385 -2.50 -0.64 18.58
C ASP A 385 -2.22 0.83 18.29
N MET A 386 -2.96 1.75 18.92
CA MET A 386 -2.71 3.19 18.80
C MET A 386 -1.31 3.57 19.29
N VAL A 387 -0.88 3.06 20.44
CA VAL A 387 0.47 3.33 20.98
C VAL A 387 1.55 2.74 20.07
N SER A 388 1.35 1.53 19.54
CA SER A 388 2.26 0.92 18.58
C SER A 388 2.42 1.76 17.31
N LEU A 389 1.29 2.24 16.76
CA LEU A 389 1.30 3.14 15.60
C LEU A 389 1.96 4.49 15.92
N TRP A 390 1.74 5.03 17.12
CA TRP A 390 2.39 6.27 17.54
C TRP A 390 3.91 6.13 17.68
N ILE A 391 4.39 4.99 18.16
CA ILE A 391 5.83 4.67 18.15
C ILE A 391 6.33 4.59 16.70
N GLY A 392 5.54 4.02 15.79
CA GLY A 392 5.83 4.01 14.36
C GLY A 392 6.01 5.41 13.74
N MET A 393 5.26 6.42 14.22
CA MET A 393 5.42 7.81 13.78
C MET A 393 6.76 8.44 14.20
N LEU A 394 7.49 7.86 15.16
CA LEU A 394 8.83 8.32 15.53
C LEU A 394 9.91 7.85 14.53
N SER A 395 9.55 6.99 13.57
CA SER A 395 10.43 6.59 12.48
C SER A 395 10.91 7.81 11.69
N PRO A 396 12.19 7.88 11.27
CA PRO A 396 12.70 9.02 10.51
C PRO A 396 12.22 9.04 9.04
N PHE A 397 11.55 7.98 8.57
CA PHE A 397 11.12 7.81 7.19
C PHE A 397 9.67 8.31 6.97
N PRO A 398 9.43 9.30 6.07
CA PRO A 398 8.10 9.85 5.83
C PRO A 398 7.05 8.83 5.43
N SER A 399 7.41 7.83 4.62
CA SER A 399 6.49 6.75 4.23
C SER A 399 5.87 6.03 5.43
N ILE A 400 6.67 5.71 6.44
CA ILE A 400 6.23 5.05 7.67
C ILE A 400 5.41 6.02 8.53
N GLN A 401 5.86 7.27 8.67
CA GLN A 401 5.15 8.28 9.45
C GLN A 401 3.73 8.51 8.92
N ILE A 402 3.60 8.73 7.61
CA ILE A 402 2.32 8.95 6.93
C ILE A 402 1.43 7.72 7.12
N PHE A 403 1.93 6.51 6.84
CA PHE A 403 1.17 5.28 7.01
C PHE A 403 0.66 5.09 8.46
N CYS A 404 1.53 5.29 9.45
CA CYS A 404 1.18 5.17 10.86
C CYS A 404 0.17 6.23 11.30
N LEU A 405 0.27 7.45 10.79
CA LEU A 405 -0.67 8.53 11.10
C LEU A 405 -2.07 8.24 10.56
N TYR A 406 -2.18 7.85 9.29
CA TYR A 406 -3.46 7.42 8.69
C TYR A 406 -4.07 6.23 9.44
N SER A 407 -3.24 5.22 9.75
CA SER A 407 -3.67 4.05 10.49
C SER A 407 -4.10 4.40 11.92
N SER A 408 -3.46 5.37 12.57
CA SER A 408 -3.83 5.79 13.93
C SER A 408 -5.21 6.45 13.99
N PHE A 409 -5.52 7.34 13.02
CA PHE A 409 -6.86 7.91 12.89
C PHE A 409 -7.90 6.82 12.60
N ALA A 410 -7.58 5.86 11.73
CA ALA A 410 -8.47 4.75 11.42
C ALA A 410 -8.74 3.88 12.65
N VAL A 411 -7.72 3.38 13.37
CA VAL A 411 -7.88 2.57 14.58
C VAL A 411 -8.68 3.32 15.66
N GLY A 412 -8.38 4.60 15.88
CA GLY A 412 -9.12 5.42 16.83
C GLY A 412 -10.62 5.51 16.52
N LEU A 413 -10.98 5.68 15.24
CA LEU A 413 -12.39 5.68 14.83
C LEU A 413 -13.00 4.28 14.80
N ILE A 414 -12.23 3.24 14.50
CA ILE A 414 -12.70 1.83 14.54
C ILE A 414 -13.18 1.51 15.95
N PHE A 415 -12.39 1.86 16.96
CA PHE A 415 -12.77 1.71 18.37
C PHE A 415 -14.10 2.42 18.69
N VAL A 416 -14.23 3.69 18.30
CA VAL A 416 -15.44 4.48 18.55
C VAL A 416 -16.66 3.88 17.82
N TRP A 417 -16.51 3.47 16.56
CA TRP A 417 -17.60 2.90 15.75
C TRP A 417 -18.01 1.52 16.26
N HIS A 418 -17.06 0.71 16.74
CA HIS A 418 -17.39 -0.60 17.32
C HIS A 418 -18.18 -0.49 18.62
N ILE A 419 -17.81 0.43 19.50
CA ILE A 419 -18.49 0.66 20.78
C ILE A 419 -19.83 1.37 20.62
N THR A 420 -20.05 2.09 19.50
CA THR A 420 -21.30 2.83 19.24
C THR A 420 -22.16 2.19 18.16
N PHE A 421 -21.76 2.31 16.89
CA PHE A 421 -22.51 1.83 15.73
C PHE A 421 -22.72 0.31 15.76
N PHE A 422 -21.65 -0.46 15.97
CA PHE A 422 -21.75 -1.92 15.97
C PHE A 422 -22.48 -2.44 17.23
N ALA A 423 -22.25 -1.82 18.40
CA ALA A 423 -23.04 -2.08 19.60
C ALA A 423 -24.55 -1.85 19.40
N ALA A 424 -24.93 -0.78 18.70
CA ALA A 424 -26.33 -0.51 18.36
C ALA A 424 -26.90 -1.54 17.37
N CYS A 425 -26.10 -1.99 16.39
CA CYS A 425 -26.46 -3.10 15.50
C CYS A 425 -26.71 -4.40 16.30
N MET A 426 -25.89 -4.68 17.32
CA MET A 426 -26.09 -5.84 18.20
C MET A 426 -27.40 -5.76 18.97
N VAL A 427 -27.76 -4.58 19.49
CA VAL A 427 -29.02 -4.35 20.20
C VAL A 427 -30.22 -4.63 19.28
N LEU A 428 -30.20 -4.15 18.04
CA LEU A 428 -31.26 -4.44 17.06
C LEU A 428 -31.38 -5.93 16.77
N ALA A 429 -30.23 -6.62 16.59
CA ALA A 429 -30.21 -8.06 16.44
C ALA A 429 -30.74 -8.78 17.69
N GLY A 430 -30.46 -8.26 18.89
CA GLY A 430 -30.99 -8.76 20.16
C GLY A 430 -32.51 -8.62 20.29
N TYR A 431 -33.08 -7.50 19.84
CA TYR A 431 -34.55 -7.34 19.77
C TYR A 431 -35.19 -8.27 18.73
N ALA A 432 -34.51 -8.54 17.62
CA ALA A 432 -34.98 -9.53 16.64
C ALA A 432 -34.95 -10.96 17.22
N GLU A 433 -33.88 -11.30 17.94
CA GLU A 433 -33.68 -12.57 18.66
C GLU A 433 -34.77 -12.78 19.72
N SER A 434 -35.04 -11.77 20.56
CA SER A 434 -36.10 -11.80 21.59
C SER A 434 -37.51 -12.03 21.00
N ASN A 435 -37.75 -11.54 19.78
CA ASN A 435 -39.01 -11.72 19.07
C ASN A 435 -39.12 -13.05 18.30
N ASN A 436 -38.15 -13.97 18.44
CA ASN A 436 -38.01 -15.19 17.66
C ASN A 436 -38.11 -14.94 16.14
N ARG A 437 -37.40 -13.91 15.65
CA ARG A 437 -37.30 -13.63 14.22
C ARG A 437 -36.09 -14.35 13.63
N HIS A 438 -36.24 -14.77 12.37
CA HIS A 438 -35.17 -15.38 11.60
C HIS A 438 -34.04 -14.36 11.36
N SER A 439 -32.79 -14.78 11.51
CA SER A 439 -31.62 -13.89 11.41
C SER A 439 -31.42 -13.18 10.07
N LEU A 440 -31.67 -13.88 8.94
CA LEU A 440 -31.58 -13.33 7.58
C LEU A 440 -32.89 -12.68 7.10
N MET A 441 -34.01 -13.39 7.21
CA MET A 441 -35.29 -12.97 6.62
C MET A 441 -36.12 -12.06 7.53
N CYS A 442 -35.75 -11.90 8.80
CA CYS A 442 -36.49 -11.13 9.81
C CYS A 442 -37.95 -11.56 10.02
N ILE A 443 -38.35 -12.74 9.53
CA ILE A 443 -39.70 -13.32 9.68
C ILE A 443 -39.79 -14.06 11.02
N LYS A 444 -40.96 -14.00 11.68
CA LYS A 444 -41.19 -14.73 12.94
C LYS A 444 -41.21 -16.25 12.69
N VAL A 445 -40.38 -16.98 13.42
CA VAL A 445 -40.20 -18.43 13.32
C VAL A 445 -40.59 -19.13 14.61
N LYS A 446 -40.86 -20.43 14.52
CA LYS A 446 -41.25 -21.26 15.67
C LYS A 446 -40.02 -21.97 16.28
N PRO A 447 -40.02 -22.20 17.61
CA PRO A 447 -39.03 -23.02 18.28
C PRO A 447 -39.00 -24.44 17.71
N VAL A 448 -37.86 -25.11 17.83
CA VAL A 448 -37.64 -26.46 17.30
C VAL A 448 -38.65 -27.44 17.90
N SER A 449 -38.89 -27.37 19.22
CA SER A 449 -39.86 -28.18 19.96
C SER A 449 -41.33 -28.04 19.48
N MET A 450 -41.68 -26.91 18.88
CA MET A 450 -43.04 -26.67 18.34
C MET A 450 -43.14 -26.90 16.83
N SER A 451 -42.04 -27.29 16.18
CA SER A 451 -41.93 -27.40 14.73
C SER A 451 -42.08 -28.84 14.19
N ASP A 452 -42.29 -29.83 15.07
CA ASP A 452 -42.37 -31.26 14.70
C ASP A 452 -43.41 -31.59 13.63
N LYS A 453 -44.43 -30.75 13.46
CA LYS A 453 -45.50 -30.92 12.45
C LYS A 453 -45.22 -30.22 11.11
N LYS A 454 -44.04 -29.62 10.91
CA LYS A 454 -43.67 -28.89 9.68
C LYS A 454 -42.69 -29.70 8.80
N ASN A 455 -42.57 -29.30 7.53
CA ASN A 455 -41.68 -29.96 6.56
C ASN A 455 -40.21 -29.93 7.01
N CYS A 456 -39.44 -30.95 6.61
CA CYS A 456 -38.02 -31.08 6.96
C CYS A 456 -37.18 -29.85 6.56
N LEU A 457 -37.46 -29.24 5.40
CA LEU A 457 -36.81 -28.00 4.95
C LEU A 457 -37.09 -26.81 5.89
N TYR A 458 -38.31 -26.69 6.42
CA TYR A 458 -38.67 -25.64 7.37
C TYR A 458 -37.99 -25.88 8.72
N ARG A 459 -37.85 -27.14 9.14
CA ARG A 459 -37.14 -27.51 10.37
C ARG A 459 -35.63 -27.32 10.26
N LEU A 460 -35.07 -27.41 9.05
CA LEU A 460 -33.64 -27.21 8.85
C LEU A 460 -33.27 -25.73 8.68
N PHE A 461 -34.11 -24.94 8.01
CA PHE A 461 -33.79 -23.55 7.63
C PHE A 461 -34.63 -22.47 8.34
N CYS A 462 -35.73 -22.83 9.00
CA CYS A 462 -36.70 -21.84 9.51
C CYS A 462 -37.26 -22.18 10.91
N SER A 463 -36.59 -23.04 11.67
CA SER A 463 -36.90 -23.26 13.09
C SER A 463 -35.72 -22.88 13.97
N GLY A 464 -36.03 -22.41 15.18
CA GLY A 464 -35.05 -21.96 16.17
C GLY A 464 -35.69 -20.98 17.14
N GLY A 465 -34.94 -20.59 18.17
CA GLY A 465 -35.40 -19.64 19.18
C GLY A 465 -36.07 -20.31 20.38
N ILE A 466 -36.44 -19.51 21.37
CA ILE A 466 -36.86 -20.00 22.68
C ILE A 466 -38.36 -20.23 22.71
N ASN A 467 -38.78 -21.36 23.31
CA ASN A 467 -40.17 -21.62 23.63
C ASN A 467 -40.61 -20.71 24.81
N PRO A 468 -41.56 -19.77 24.61
CA PRO A 468 -42.01 -18.87 25.68
C PRO A 468 -42.66 -19.59 26.88
N LYS A 469 -43.10 -20.85 26.69
CA LYS A 469 -43.73 -21.67 27.72
C LYS A 469 -42.74 -22.57 28.47
N ASP A 470 -41.55 -22.77 27.91
CA ASP A 470 -40.48 -23.59 28.50
C ASP A 470 -39.11 -23.03 28.07
N PRO A 471 -38.63 -21.97 28.75
CA PRO A 471 -37.44 -21.23 28.33
C PRO A 471 -36.14 -22.03 28.45
N ASP A 472 -36.11 -23.01 29.36
CA ASP A 472 -34.93 -23.81 29.72
C ASP A 472 -34.87 -25.15 28.99
N ASN A 473 -35.74 -25.39 28.01
CA ASN A 473 -35.75 -26.63 27.25
C ASN A 473 -34.41 -26.86 26.52
N PRO A 474 -33.66 -27.93 26.83
CA PRO A 474 -32.34 -28.18 26.23
C PRO A 474 -32.40 -28.43 24.71
N ARG A 475 -33.57 -28.81 24.16
CA ARG A 475 -33.77 -28.96 22.71
C ARG A 475 -33.87 -27.63 21.96
N ASP A 476 -34.33 -26.57 22.62
CA ASP A 476 -34.50 -25.23 22.02
C ASP A 476 -33.34 -24.29 22.38
N ASN A 477 -32.42 -24.74 23.25
CA ASN A 477 -31.26 -23.99 23.73
C ASN A 477 -29.95 -24.79 23.59
N PRO A 478 -29.58 -25.29 22.40
CA PRO A 478 -28.30 -25.94 22.19
C PRO A 478 -27.13 -24.96 22.38
N GLU A 479 -26.05 -25.41 23.02
CA GLU A 479 -24.77 -24.69 23.04
C GLU A 479 -24.17 -24.65 21.62
N ASN A 480 -23.40 -23.60 21.32
CA ASN A 480 -22.74 -23.51 20.01
C ASN A 480 -21.66 -24.59 19.89
N GLY A 481 -21.82 -25.53 18.95
CA GLY A 481 -20.89 -26.65 18.74
C GLY A 481 -19.43 -26.25 18.53
N MET A 482 -19.14 -25.11 17.89
CA MET A 482 -17.76 -24.62 17.77
C MET A 482 -17.21 -24.15 19.13
N MET A 483 -18.01 -23.43 19.93
CA MET A 483 -17.57 -23.00 21.26
C MET A 483 -17.36 -24.19 22.19
N VAL A 484 -18.22 -25.21 22.12
CA VAL A 484 -18.05 -26.47 22.87
C VAL A 484 -16.77 -27.18 22.46
N PHE A 485 -16.49 -27.30 21.16
CA PHE A 485 -15.24 -27.89 20.66
C PHE A 485 -13.99 -27.14 21.17
N PHE A 486 -13.98 -25.81 21.10
CA PHE A 486 -12.84 -25.03 21.60
C PHE A 486 -12.71 -25.08 23.12
N ARG A 487 -13.82 -25.04 23.87
CA ARG A 487 -13.82 -25.12 25.34
C ARG A 487 -13.38 -26.50 25.83
N ASP A 488 -13.88 -27.57 25.24
CA ASP A 488 -13.74 -28.91 25.81
C ASP A 488 -12.59 -29.71 25.17
N SER A 489 -12.30 -29.50 23.88
CA SER A 489 -11.19 -30.20 23.19
C SER A 489 -9.91 -29.37 23.14
N VAL A 490 -10.00 -28.11 22.70
CA VAL A 490 -8.80 -27.27 22.49
C VAL A 490 -8.26 -26.73 23.82
N ALA A 491 -9.10 -26.18 24.69
CA ALA A 491 -8.62 -25.64 25.97
C ALA A 491 -8.04 -26.73 26.87
N TRP A 492 -8.57 -27.95 26.81
CA TRP A 492 -7.96 -29.11 27.47
C TRP A 492 -6.55 -29.39 26.91
N CYS A 493 -6.39 -29.40 25.59
CA CYS A 493 -5.09 -29.62 24.94
C CYS A 493 -4.08 -28.51 25.25
N VAL A 494 -4.50 -27.24 25.26
CA VAL A 494 -3.65 -26.09 25.60
C VAL A 494 -3.25 -26.11 27.08
N ASN A 495 -4.17 -26.42 27.99
CA ASN A 495 -3.87 -26.52 29.42
C ASN A 495 -2.99 -27.73 29.80
N GLN A 496 -2.88 -28.72 28.91
CA GLN A 496 -1.97 -29.86 29.07
C GLN A 496 -0.61 -29.66 28.38
N TRP A 497 -0.41 -28.54 27.69
CA TRP A 497 0.90 -28.20 27.14
C TRP A 497 1.79 -27.61 28.25
N PRO A 498 3.01 -28.13 28.46
CA PRO A 498 3.86 -27.79 29.61
C PRO A 498 4.47 -26.39 29.53
#